data_AF-A0A1D8DWV6-F1
#
_entry.id   AF-A0A1D8DWV6-F1
#
_cell.length_a   1.000
_cell.length_b   1.000
_cell.length_c   1.000
_cell.angle_alpha   90.00
_cell.angle_beta   90.00
_cell.angle_gamma   90.00
#
_symmetry.space_group_name_H-M   'P 1'
#
loop_
_entity.id
_entity.type
_entity.pdbx_description
1 polymer ?
#
loop_
_entity_poly.entity_id
_entity_poly.type
_entity_poly.pdbx_seq_one_letter_code
_entity_poly.pdbx_strand_id
1 'polypeptide(L)'
;MATRRKPPQKSGQLDFTESLADAADTSEERVPHPGDRVTVSNGSTVWTILSVSHSGKEVGLHVPNTKLERFRVPVSDLIFVDSPLPPKPREPEKPKIDTEEVREHLATVHHSMIEHLQGEVAALKKWLNTKGISAGETLAEFADAAETSWQEAVESIERKL
;
A
#
# COMPACT_ATOMS: atom_id res chain seq x y z
N MET A 1 29.13 29.76 -40.80
CA MET A 1 28.61 28.38 -40.70
C MET A 1 28.28 28.11 -39.24
N ALA A 2 27.01 27.82 -38.95
CA ALA A 2 26.46 27.72 -37.61
C ALA A 2 26.25 26.24 -37.23
N THR A 3 26.71 25.82 -36.04
CA THR A 3 26.38 24.50 -35.47
C THR A 3 25.51 24.68 -34.24
N ARG A 4 24.22 24.44 -34.43
CA ARG A 4 23.12 24.53 -33.46
C ARG A 4 23.17 23.31 -32.54
N ARG A 5 23.37 23.51 -31.24
CA ARG A 5 23.36 22.45 -30.21
C ARG A 5 21.91 22.03 -29.91
N LYS A 6 21.63 20.73 -29.94
CA LYS A 6 20.35 20.10 -29.57
C LYS A 6 20.14 20.14 -28.04
N PRO A 7 18.91 20.35 -27.53
CA PRO A 7 18.59 20.18 -26.12
C PRO A 7 18.34 18.70 -25.74
N PRO A 8 18.57 18.29 -24.49
CA PRO A 8 18.38 16.91 -24.04
C PRO A 8 16.91 16.53 -23.86
N GLN A 9 16.61 15.26 -24.15
CA GLN A 9 15.30 14.61 -24.06
C GLN A 9 14.78 14.58 -22.62
N LYS A 10 13.51 14.95 -22.45
CA LYS A 10 12.73 14.71 -21.23
C LYS A 10 12.59 13.20 -21.02
N SER A 11 13.06 12.71 -19.89
CA SER A 11 12.78 11.38 -19.36
C SER A 11 11.27 11.21 -19.18
N GLY A 12 10.73 10.16 -19.79
CA GLY A 12 9.32 9.82 -19.79
C GLY A 12 8.76 9.67 -18.39
N GLN A 13 7.68 10.41 -18.16
CA GLN A 13 6.72 10.18 -17.10
C GLN A 13 6.07 8.81 -17.39
N LEU A 14 6.30 7.82 -16.52
CA LEU A 14 5.60 6.54 -16.59
C LEU A 14 4.19 6.76 -16.05
N ASP A 15 3.25 6.98 -16.94
CA ASP A 15 1.82 7.04 -16.63
C ASP A 15 1.31 5.62 -16.36
N PHE A 16 1.34 5.20 -15.09
CA PHE A 16 0.83 3.90 -14.62
C PHE A 16 -0.71 3.78 -14.67
N THR A 17 -1.41 4.75 -15.25
CA THR A 17 -2.87 4.84 -15.24
C THR A 17 -3.56 4.11 -16.40
N GLU A 18 -2.83 3.70 -17.44
CA GLU A 18 -3.43 3.00 -18.59
C GLU A 18 -3.34 1.46 -18.50
N SER A 19 -2.50 0.92 -17.59
CA SER A 19 -2.32 -0.54 -17.45
C SER A 19 -3.32 -1.23 -16.50
N LEU A 20 -4.33 -0.52 -16.00
CA LEU A 20 -5.33 -1.07 -15.08
C LEU A 20 -6.70 -1.31 -15.73
N ALA A 21 -6.92 -0.82 -16.95
CA ALA A 21 -8.21 -0.93 -17.64
C ALA A 21 -8.36 -2.19 -18.51
N ASP A 22 -7.29 -2.96 -18.70
CA ASP A 22 -7.27 -4.12 -19.61
C ASP A 22 -7.32 -5.49 -18.89
N ALA A 23 -7.67 -5.49 -17.59
CA ALA A 23 -7.84 -6.70 -16.79
C ALA A 23 -9.32 -7.03 -16.53
N ALA A 24 -10.21 -6.58 -17.43
CA ALA A 24 -11.66 -6.72 -17.26
C ALA A 24 -12.35 -7.34 -18.47
N ASP A 25 -11.70 -8.30 -19.16
CA ASP A 25 -12.45 -9.27 -19.98
C ASP A 25 -11.68 -10.56 -20.32
N THR A 26 -10.85 -11.04 -19.39
CA THR A 26 -10.45 -12.45 -19.43
C THR A 26 -11.50 -13.22 -18.65
N SER A 27 -12.53 -13.67 -19.37
CA SER A 27 -13.29 -14.86 -18.98
C SER A 27 -12.31 -16.03 -18.94
N GLU A 28 -11.47 -16.08 -17.91
CA GLU A 28 -10.74 -17.27 -17.54
C GLU A 28 -11.80 -18.36 -17.43
N GLU A 29 -11.72 -19.33 -18.33
CA GLU A 29 -12.59 -20.50 -18.40
C GLU A 29 -12.49 -21.21 -17.05
N ARG A 30 -13.33 -20.79 -16.10
CA ARG A 30 -13.27 -21.23 -14.73
C ARG A 30 -13.45 -22.73 -14.76
N VAL A 31 -12.43 -23.46 -14.30
CA VAL A 31 -12.51 -24.91 -14.19
C VAL A 31 -13.71 -25.21 -13.28
N PRO A 32 -14.74 -25.90 -13.76
CA PRO A 32 -15.90 -26.21 -12.94
C PRO A 32 -15.45 -27.14 -11.80
N HIS A 33 -15.93 -26.88 -10.58
CA HIS A 33 -15.66 -27.75 -9.44
C HIS A 33 -16.93 -28.51 -9.02
N PRO A 34 -16.83 -29.77 -8.59
CA PRO A 34 -17.95 -30.47 -7.96
C PRO A 34 -18.48 -29.67 -6.76
N GLY A 35 -19.79 -29.42 -6.75
CA GLY A 35 -20.47 -28.59 -5.74
C GLY A 35 -20.83 -27.19 -6.20
N ASP A 36 -20.29 -26.69 -7.32
CA ASP A 36 -20.66 -25.38 -7.87
C ASP A 36 -22.13 -25.37 -8.32
N ARG A 37 -22.81 -24.24 -8.12
CA ARG A 37 -24.19 -24.01 -8.57
C ARG A 37 -24.21 -23.28 -9.90
N VAL A 38 -24.87 -23.89 -10.88
CA VAL A 38 -24.93 -23.42 -12.26
C VAL A 38 -26.36 -23.44 -12.80
N THR A 39 -26.69 -22.52 -13.69
CA THR A 39 -27.89 -22.58 -14.52
C THR A 39 -27.50 -22.95 -15.95
N VAL A 40 -28.35 -23.73 -16.62
CA VAL A 40 -28.13 -24.14 -18.01
C VAL A 40 -29.07 -23.34 -18.90
N SER A 41 -28.52 -22.60 -19.86
CA SER A 41 -29.24 -21.91 -20.95
C SER A 41 -30.47 -21.09 -20.51
N ASN A 42 -30.27 -19.92 -19.88
CA ASN A 42 -31.32 -18.98 -19.43
C ASN A 42 -32.48 -19.59 -18.60
N GLY A 43 -32.38 -20.85 -18.19
CA GLY A 43 -33.37 -21.51 -17.37
C GLY A 43 -33.31 -21.02 -15.92
N SER A 44 -34.45 -21.02 -15.24
CA SER A 44 -34.55 -20.67 -13.82
C SER A 44 -34.10 -21.79 -12.87
N THR A 45 -33.76 -22.97 -13.40
CA THR A 45 -33.39 -24.13 -12.59
C THR A 45 -31.92 -24.07 -12.21
N VAL A 46 -31.65 -24.03 -10.90
CA VAL A 46 -30.31 -24.13 -10.33
C VAL A 46 -29.90 -25.59 -10.24
N TRP A 47 -28.83 -25.93 -10.93
CA TRP A 47 -28.20 -27.25 -10.93
C TRP A 47 -26.92 -27.19 -10.11
N THR A 48 -26.54 -28.32 -9.52
CA THR A 48 -25.27 -28.48 -8.81
C THR A 48 -24.37 -29.42 -9.58
N ILE A 49 -23.10 -29.05 -9.77
CA ILE A 49 -22.11 -29.89 -10.45
C ILE A 49 -21.83 -31.12 -9.58
N LEU A 50 -22.16 -32.31 -10.09
CA LEU A 50 -21.92 -33.59 -9.43
C LEU A 50 -20.52 -34.14 -9.74
N SER A 51 -20.10 -34.03 -11.00
CA SER A 51 -18.81 -34.52 -11.46
C SER A 51 -18.34 -33.74 -12.68
N VAL A 52 -17.04 -33.69 -12.89
CA VAL A 52 -16.40 -33.04 -14.03
C VAL A 52 -15.71 -34.13 -14.85
N SER A 53 -15.91 -34.11 -16.16
CA SER A 53 -15.28 -35.04 -17.08
C SER A 53 -13.76 -34.88 -17.05
N HIS A 54 -13.02 -35.95 -17.34
CA HIS A 54 -11.55 -35.94 -17.36
C HIS A 54 -10.96 -34.93 -18.36
N SER A 55 -11.74 -34.55 -19.37
CA SER A 55 -11.38 -33.51 -20.34
C SER A 55 -11.60 -32.08 -19.83
N GLY A 56 -12.28 -31.89 -18.70
CA GLY A 56 -12.65 -30.58 -18.16
C GLY A 56 -13.72 -29.82 -18.95
N LYS A 57 -14.18 -30.36 -20.10
CA LYS A 57 -15.11 -29.69 -21.03
C LYS A 57 -16.58 -30.02 -20.81
N GLU A 58 -16.85 -31.05 -20.03
CA GLU A 58 -18.19 -31.55 -19.76
C GLU A 58 -18.38 -31.78 -18.26
N VAL A 59 -19.59 -31.53 -17.77
CA VAL A 59 -19.95 -31.79 -16.37
C VAL A 59 -21.23 -32.61 -16.26
N GLY A 60 -21.32 -33.40 -15.19
CA GLY A 60 -22.56 -33.97 -14.70
C GLY A 60 -23.20 -32.99 -13.72
N LEU A 61 -24.49 -32.72 -13.92
CA LEU A 61 -25.30 -31.82 -13.11
C LEU A 61 -26.42 -32.60 -12.43
N HIS A 62 -26.82 -32.19 -11.24
CA HIS A 62 -28.00 -32.70 -10.56
C HIS A 62 -28.78 -31.58 -9.89
N VAL A 63 -30.09 -31.75 -9.72
CA VAL A 63 -30.90 -30.82 -8.92
C VAL A 63 -30.99 -31.35 -7.49
N PRO A 64 -30.54 -30.58 -6.47
CA PRO A 64 -30.58 -31.02 -5.08
C PRO A 64 -32.01 -31.33 -4.65
N ASN A 65 -32.19 -32.38 -3.84
CA ASN A 65 -33.49 -32.91 -3.39
C ASN A 65 -34.37 -33.53 -4.48
N THR A 66 -33.82 -33.80 -5.67
CA THR A 66 -34.51 -34.54 -6.73
C THR A 66 -33.60 -35.63 -7.32
N LYS A 67 -34.18 -36.59 -8.05
CA LYS A 67 -33.42 -37.59 -8.83
C LYS A 67 -33.11 -37.13 -10.25
N LEU A 68 -33.20 -35.83 -10.53
CA LEU A 68 -32.96 -35.27 -11.85
C LEU A 68 -31.46 -35.04 -12.04
N GLU A 69 -30.88 -35.79 -12.98
CA GLU A 69 -29.47 -35.71 -13.35
C GLU A 69 -29.35 -35.41 -14.84
N ARG A 70 -28.39 -34.55 -15.20
CA ARG A 70 -27.99 -34.27 -16.57
C ARG A 70 -26.53 -34.61 -16.73
N PHE A 71 -26.21 -35.43 -17.72
CA PHE A 71 -24.85 -35.86 -17.99
C PHE A 71 -24.32 -35.16 -19.24
N ARG A 72 -23.00 -34.94 -19.29
CA ARG A 72 -22.29 -34.40 -20.44
C ARG A 72 -22.78 -33.01 -20.87
N VAL A 73 -22.99 -32.12 -19.90
CA VAL A 73 -23.33 -30.73 -20.20
C VAL A 73 -22.04 -29.96 -20.49
N PRO A 74 -21.91 -29.31 -21.66
CA PRO A 74 -20.72 -28.54 -21.99
C PRO A 74 -20.58 -27.35 -21.05
N VAL A 75 -19.35 -27.09 -20.60
CA VAL A 75 -19.05 -26.00 -19.65
C VAL A 75 -19.41 -24.63 -20.22
N SER A 76 -19.34 -24.48 -21.55
CA SER A 76 -19.70 -23.25 -22.27
C SER A 76 -21.18 -22.84 -22.13
N ASP A 77 -22.07 -23.79 -21.80
CA ASP A 77 -23.51 -23.53 -21.64
C ASP A 77 -23.92 -23.25 -20.18
N LEU A 78 -22.94 -23.23 -19.26
CA LEU A 78 -23.16 -23.05 -17.83
C LEU A 78 -22.99 -21.59 -17.43
N ILE A 79 -23.96 -21.09 -16.66
CA ILE A 79 -23.88 -19.79 -16.00
C ILE A 79 -23.75 -20.06 -14.50
N PHE A 80 -22.62 -19.71 -13.89
CA PHE A 80 -22.39 -19.90 -12.45
C PHE A 80 -23.24 -18.92 -11.64
N VAL A 81 -24.13 -19.46 -10.80
CA VAL A 81 -25.10 -18.69 -10.00
C VAL A 81 -24.43 -18.11 -8.76
N ASP A 82 -23.62 -18.92 -8.08
CA ASP A 82 -22.82 -18.50 -6.95
C ASP A 82 -21.43 -18.13 -7.46
N SER A 83 -21.30 -16.92 -8.00
CA SER A 83 -19.98 -16.29 -8.09
C SER A 83 -19.69 -15.72 -6.70
N PRO A 84 -18.90 -16.39 -5.82
CA PRO A 84 -18.38 -15.70 -4.67
C PRO A 84 -17.52 -14.57 -5.24
N LEU A 85 -17.93 -13.31 -5.02
CA LEU A 85 -17.03 -12.18 -5.22
C LEU A 85 -15.69 -12.58 -4.60
N PRO A 86 -14.56 -12.40 -5.31
CA PRO A 86 -13.26 -12.70 -4.73
C PRO A 86 -13.20 -11.98 -3.38
N PRO A 87 -12.77 -12.67 -2.30
CA PRO A 87 -12.69 -12.05 -1.00
C PRO A 87 -11.87 -10.77 -1.16
N LYS A 88 -12.47 -9.62 -0.82
CA LYS A 88 -11.77 -8.34 -0.88
C LYS A 88 -10.42 -8.54 -0.18
N PRO A 89 -9.29 -8.11 -0.79
CA PRO A 89 -8.01 -8.21 -0.11
C PRO A 89 -8.15 -7.53 1.24
N ARG A 90 -7.78 -8.25 2.31
CA ARG A 90 -7.82 -7.70 3.67
C ARG A 90 -6.99 -6.41 3.64
N GLU A 91 -7.61 -5.28 4.00
CA GLU A 91 -6.86 -4.05 4.19
C GLU A 91 -5.70 -4.35 5.15
N PRO A 92 -4.46 -3.93 4.82
CA PRO A 92 -3.33 -4.17 5.70
C PRO A 92 -3.65 -3.55 7.06
N GLU A 93 -3.43 -4.33 8.12
CA GLU A 93 -3.62 -3.85 9.48
C GLU A 93 -2.78 -2.58 9.68
N LYS A 94 -3.41 -1.51 10.19
CA LYS A 94 -2.69 -0.28 10.49
C LYS A 94 -1.52 -0.62 11.42
N PRO A 95 -0.31 -0.07 11.16
CA PRO A 95 0.84 -0.34 12.01
C PRO A 95 0.47 0.02 13.45
N LYS A 96 0.65 -0.93 14.36
CA LYS A 96 0.55 -0.67 15.80
C LYS A 96 1.75 0.18 16.17
N ILE A 97 1.51 1.46 16.44
CA ILE A 97 2.54 2.37 16.91
C ILE A 97 2.75 2.08 18.39
N ASP A 98 3.98 1.74 18.77
CA ASP A 98 4.38 1.70 20.17
C ASP A 98 4.71 3.13 20.61
N THR A 99 3.79 3.73 21.36
CA THR A 99 3.91 5.12 21.81
C THR A 99 5.09 5.32 22.77
N GLU A 100 5.47 4.28 23.51
CA GLU A 100 6.59 4.34 24.45
C GLU A 100 7.93 4.26 23.72
N GLU A 101 8.04 3.42 22.69
CA GLU A 101 9.22 3.38 21.81
C GLU A 101 9.45 4.74 21.13
N VAL A 102 8.38 5.38 20.63
CA VAL A 102 8.49 6.70 20.00
C VAL A 102 8.96 7.76 21.00
N ARG A 103 8.44 7.73 22.24
CA ARG A 103 8.88 8.67 23.29
C ARG A 103 10.34 8.48 23.67
N GLU A 104 10.76 7.23 23.88
CA GLU A 104 12.15 6.91 24.23
C GLU A 104 13.11 7.35 23.10
N HIS A 105 12.73 7.11 21.85
CA HIS A 105 13.50 7.54 20.70
C HIS A 105 13.59 9.07 20.59
N LEU A 106 12.46 9.79 20.77
CA LEU A 106 12.44 11.25 20.77
C LEU A 106 13.33 11.85 21.86
N ALA A 107 13.29 11.30 23.08
CA ALA A 107 14.12 11.75 24.19
C ALA A 107 15.62 11.54 23.91
N THR A 108 15.98 10.39 23.33
CA THR A 108 17.36 10.07 22.97
C THR A 108 17.90 11.03 21.91
N VAL A 109 17.11 11.28 20.85
CA VAL A 109 17.48 12.20 19.78
C VAL A 109 17.57 13.64 20.29
N HIS A 110 16.62 14.07 21.12
CA HIS A 110 16.64 15.40 21.74
C HIS A 110 17.95 15.66 22.48
N HIS A 111 18.30 14.76 23.40
CA HIS A 111 19.47 14.93 24.24
C HIS A 111 20.75 14.98 23.40
N SER A 112 20.92 14.05 22.45
CA SER A 112 22.08 14.02 21.58
C SER A 112 22.20 15.27 20.70
N MET A 113 21.09 15.79 20.17
CA MET A 113 21.12 16.92 19.24
C MET A 113 21.38 18.25 19.96
N ILE A 114 20.77 18.45 21.13
CA ILE A 114 20.97 19.66 21.93
C ILE A 114 22.39 19.72 22.49
N GLU A 115 22.93 18.61 23.01
CA GLU A 115 24.32 18.56 23.47
C GLU A 115 25.31 18.89 22.36
N HIS A 116 25.09 18.32 21.16
CA HIS A 116 25.94 18.61 20.01
C HIS A 116 25.86 20.09 19.61
N LEU A 117 24.65 20.65 19.53
CA LEU A 117 24.43 22.05 19.19
C LEU A 117 25.10 23.00 20.20
N GLN A 118 24.96 22.73 21.51
CA GLN A 118 25.62 23.51 22.55
C GLN A 118 27.15 23.45 22.44
N GLY A 119 27.70 22.27 22.12
CA GLY A 119 29.12 22.09 21.87
C GLY A 119 29.63 22.92 20.69
N GLU A 120 28.93 22.88 19.56
CA GLU A 120 29.26 23.67 18.36
C GLU A 120 29.13 25.17 18.61
N VAL A 121 28.08 25.61 19.30
CA VAL A 121 27.89 26.99 19.72
C VAL A 121 29.04 27.48 20.61
N ALA A 122 29.49 26.65 21.56
CA ALA A 122 30.63 26.97 22.41
C ALA A 122 31.95 27.07 21.62
N ALA A 123 32.17 26.15 20.68
CA ALA A 123 33.34 26.16 19.80
C ALA A 123 33.36 27.42 18.91
N LEU A 124 32.23 27.75 18.30
CA LEU A 124 32.06 28.95 17.48
C LEU A 124 32.26 30.23 18.30
N LYS A 125 31.68 30.29 19.50
CA LYS A 125 31.88 31.42 20.43
C LYS A 125 33.35 31.62 20.77
N LYS A 126 34.08 30.52 21.05
CA LYS A 126 35.52 30.58 21.30
C LYS A 126 36.28 31.11 20.09
N TRP A 127 35.96 30.64 18.88
CA TRP A 127 36.58 31.11 17.65
C TRP A 127 36.29 32.60 17.37
N LEU A 128 35.05 33.05 17.53
CA LEU A 128 34.67 34.46 17.35
C LEU A 128 35.39 35.38 18.34
N ASN A 129 35.55 34.95 19.59
CA ASN A 129 36.35 35.67 20.57
C ASN A 129 37.82 35.83 20.13
N THR A 130 38.43 34.81 19.48
CA THR A 130 39.79 34.97 18.92
C THR A 130 39.87 35.96 17.76
N LYS A 131 38.74 36.24 17.10
CA LYS A 131 38.63 37.24 16.02
C LYS A 131 38.21 38.62 16.54
N GLY A 132 37.99 38.78 17.85
CA GLY A 132 37.52 40.03 18.44
C GLY A 132 36.05 40.35 18.15
N ILE A 133 35.26 39.35 17.73
CA ILE A 133 33.84 39.52 17.43
C ILE A 133 33.03 39.07 18.65
N SER A 134 32.27 40.00 19.23
CA SER A 134 31.30 39.67 20.28
C SER A 134 29.99 39.22 19.64
N ALA A 135 29.74 37.90 19.65
CA ALA A 135 28.47 37.31 19.21
C ALA A 135 27.91 36.33 20.26
N GLY A 136 28.39 36.42 21.50
CA GLY A 136 28.08 35.45 22.54
C GLY A 136 26.61 35.43 22.96
N GLU A 137 25.92 36.57 22.86
CA GLU A 137 24.49 36.72 23.16
C GLU A 137 23.63 36.14 22.04
N THR A 138 23.88 36.54 20.79
CA THR A 138 23.17 36.02 19.60
C THR A 138 23.28 34.50 19.46
N LEU A 139 24.45 33.94 19.79
CA LEU A 139 24.67 32.49 19.76
C LEU A 139 23.96 31.76 20.91
N ALA A 140 23.82 32.39 22.08
CA ALA A 140 23.05 31.84 23.18
C ALA A 140 21.55 31.87 22.86
N GLU A 141 21.04 33.00 22.36
CA GLU A 141 19.66 33.14 21.89
C GLU A 141 19.30 32.10 20.83
N PHE A 142 20.23 31.82 19.89
CA PHE A 142 20.04 30.78 18.89
C PHE A 142 19.92 29.38 19.51
N ALA A 143 20.76 29.05 20.50
CA ALA A 143 20.72 27.76 21.17
C ALA A 143 19.42 27.58 21.96
N ASP A 144 19.00 28.60 22.71
CA ASP A 144 17.76 28.59 23.49
C ASP A 144 16.53 28.49 22.58
N ALA A 145 16.53 29.19 21.44
CA ALA A 145 15.47 29.10 20.44
C ALA A 145 15.40 27.70 19.80
N ALA A 146 16.54 27.07 19.52
CA ALA A 146 16.60 25.72 18.97
C ALA A 146 16.04 24.69 19.96
N GLU A 147 16.38 24.82 21.25
CA GLU A 147 15.83 23.96 22.31
C GLU A 147 14.31 24.12 22.45
N THR A 148 13.83 25.37 22.48
CA THR A 148 12.39 25.68 22.55
C THR A 148 11.64 25.10 21.35
N SER A 149 12.16 25.32 20.13
CA SER A 149 11.55 24.80 18.91
C SER A 149 11.49 23.28 18.88
N TRP A 150 12.50 22.60 19.45
CA TRP A 150 12.49 21.15 19.56
C TRP A 150 11.43 20.66 20.55
N GLN A 151 11.31 21.30 21.72
CA GLN A 151 10.28 20.97 22.71
C GLN A 151 8.87 21.11 22.10
N GLU A 152 8.60 22.19 21.37
CA GLU A 152 7.33 22.37 20.66
C GLU A 152 7.06 21.25 19.63
N ALA A 153 8.10 20.83 18.90
CA ALA A 153 7.99 19.74 17.94
C ALA A 153 7.68 18.39 18.63
N VAL A 154 8.34 18.10 19.75
CA VAL A 154 8.09 16.90 20.57
C VAL A 154 6.66 16.90 21.09
N GLU A 155 6.18 18.00 21.70
CA GLU A 155 4.80 18.12 22.16
C GLU A 155 3.78 17.92 21.04
N SER A 156 4.07 18.47 19.85
CA SER A 156 3.20 18.32 18.67
C SER A 156 3.11 16.87 18.18
N ILE A 157 4.21 16.11 18.29
CA ILE A 157 4.25 14.68 17.99
C ILE A 157 3.48 13.91 19.06
N GLU A 158 3.71 14.19 20.34
CA GLU A 158 3.01 13.54 21.45
C GLU A 158 1.49 13.73 21.41
N ARG A 159 1.00 14.87 20.94
CA ARG A 159 -0.45 15.10 20.74
C ARG A 159 -1.08 14.26 19.62
N LYS A 160 -0.26 13.69 18.72
CA LYS A 160 -0.70 12.90 17.55
C LYS A 160 -0.51 11.39 17.74
N LEU A 161 0.22 10.99 18.76
CA LEU A 161 0.39 9.60 19.20
C LEU A 161 -0.80 9.18 20.06
#